data_AF-A0A352NDE7-F1
#
_entry.id   AF-A0A352NDE7-F1
#
_cell.length_a   1.000
_cell.length_b   1.000
_cell.length_c   1.000
_cell.angle_alpha   90.00
_cell.angle_beta   90.00
_cell.angle_gamma   90.00
#
_symmetry.space_group_name_H-M   'P 1'
#
loop_
_entity.id
_entity.type
_entity.pdbx_description
1 polymer ?
#
loop_
_entity_poly.entity_id
_entity_poly.type
_entity_poly.pdbx_seq_one_letter_code
_entity_poly.pdbx_strand_id
1 'polypeptide(L)'
;GEFSKQIQEENLAIFREALGRVLDLNNWHAAMNLFVEAGYRSSTLISSKNAVMFTYVLYLMGKHDFKVPALELNRIIKRWIFVSTITGFYTGSVESDAEAQYADLRDIHSADEFVQYLNRTIETRFTEDYFTHNLPDELNSSSSQSPAWFGYIAAFNVLGYPMLFSTTPLIHYFGPGASGTKNAIDKHHIFPKHYLEKIGITAERDRNQIANFTYLDYARNIDISDNPPSAYVARYREKLGEEGYALACKQNALPENFETMDYFEFLEKRRILMAEIIRLAFEKLSQ
;
A
#
# COMPACT_ATOMS: atom_id res chain seq x y z
N GLY A 1 -22.61 42.45 -16.51
CA GLY A 1 -23.90 42.99 -16.00
C GLY A 1 -24.28 42.21 -14.76
N GLU A 2 -24.93 42.84 -13.79
CA GLU A 2 -25.13 42.42 -12.38
C GLU A 2 -25.27 40.91 -12.08
N PHE A 3 -25.91 40.11 -12.94
CA PHE A 3 -25.90 38.64 -12.86
C PHE A 3 -24.50 38.03 -12.69
N SER A 4 -23.50 38.54 -13.42
CA SER A 4 -22.12 38.06 -13.32
C SER A 4 -21.45 38.40 -11.98
N LYS A 5 -21.89 39.46 -11.30
CA LYS A 5 -21.34 39.88 -10.00
C LYS A 5 -22.00 39.12 -8.87
N GLN A 6 -23.31 38.91 -8.94
CA GLN A 6 -24.04 38.08 -7.97
C GLN A 6 -23.57 36.62 -8.02
N ILE A 7 -23.47 36.02 -9.21
CA ILE A 7 -22.91 34.66 -9.38
C ILE A 7 -21.48 34.59 -8.85
N GLN A 8 -20.68 35.63 -9.05
CA GLN A 8 -19.32 35.70 -8.51
C GLN A 8 -19.31 35.74 -6.98
N GLU A 9 -20.19 36.54 -6.36
CA GLU A 9 -20.31 36.63 -4.90
C GLU A 9 -20.81 35.31 -4.29
N GLU A 10 -21.78 34.65 -4.92
CA GLU A 10 -22.28 33.33 -4.54
C GLU A 10 -21.18 32.25 -4.62
N ASN A 11 -20.46 32.18 -5.74
CA ASN A 11 -19.34 31.26 -5.91
C ASN A 11 -18.22 31.52 -4.90
N LEU A 12 -17.93 32.79 -4.58
CA LEU A 12 -16.93 33.14 -3.59
C LEU A 12 -17.35 32.73 -2.17
N ALA A 13 -18.64 32.81 -1.85
CA ALA A 13 -19.18 32.33 -0.58
C ALA A 13 -19.04 30.81 -0.44
N ILE A 14 -19.45 30.06 -1.47
CA ILE A 14 -19.28 28.59 -1.54
C ILE A 14 -17.79 28.23 -1.37
N PHE A 15 -16.90 28.93 -2.10
CA PHE A 15 -15.47 28.70 -2.01
C PHE A 15 -14.93 28.95 -0.60
N ARG A 16 -15.33 30.04 0.06
CA ARG A 16 -14.89 30.35 1.44
C ARG A 16 -15.36 29.29 2.44
N GLU A 17 -16.59 28.82 2.31
CA GLU A 17 -17.11 27.76 3.18
C GLU A 17 -16.33 26.45 2.97
N ALA A 18 -16.14 26.04 1.71
CA ALA A 18 -15.36 24.86 1.36
C ALA A 18 -13.92 24.96 1.89
N LEU A 19 -13.28 26.13 1.74
CA LEU A 19 -11.93 26.38 2.24
C LEU A 19 -11.84 26.17 3.76
N GLY A 20 -12.85 26.62 4.51
CA GLY A 20 -12.93 26.39 5.96
C GLY A 20 -12.96 24.91 6.33
N ARG A 21 -13.67 24.07 5.55
CA ARG A 21 -13.73 22.62 5.78
C ARG A 21 -12.44 21.91 5.37
N VAL A 22 -11.83 22.31 4.25
CA VAL A 22 -10.61 21.71 3.69
C VAL A 22 -9.40 22.00 4.56
N LEU A 23 -9.26 23.23 5.05
CA LEU A 23 -8.14 23.66 5.90
C LEU A 23 -8.33 23.34 7.40
N ASP A 24 -9.47 22.75 7.77
CA ASP A 24 -9.70 22.28 9.14
C ASP A 24 -8.72 21.15 9.50
N LEU A 25 -7.85 21.40 10.48
CA LEU A 25 -6.84 20.44 10.91
C LEU A 25 -7.45 19.16 11.50
N ASN A 26 -8.62 19.21 12.14
CA ASN A 26 -9.27 18.00 12.65
C ASN A 26 -9.77 17.13 11.49
N ASN A 27 -10.30 17.72 10.42
CA ASN A 27 -10.67 16.97 9.23
C ASN A 27 -9.43 16.33 8.58
N TRP A 28 -8.37 17.11 8.42
CA TRP A 28 -7.11 16.63 7.85
C TRP A 28 -6.52 15.48 8.67
N HIS A 29 -6.35 15.66 9.98
CA HIS A 29 -5.78 14.63 10.85
C HIS A 29 -6.67 13.39 10.93
N ALA A 30 -8.00 13.54 10.95
CA ALA A 30 -8.91 12.40 10.90
C ALA A 30 -8.74 11.60 9.60
N ALA A 31 -8.65 12.25 8.44
CA ALA A 31 -8.41 11.57 7.17
C ALA A 31 -7.01 10.92 7.11
N MET A 32 -5.97 11.58 7.61
CA MET A 32 -4.62 11.01 7.65
C MET A 32 -4.52 9.79 8.57
N ASN A 33 -5.29 9.76 9.67
CA ASN A 33 -5.38 8.56 10.52
C ASN A 33 -5.97 7.37 9.74
N LEU A 34 -6.90 7.59 8.81
CA LEU A 34 -7.40 6.53 7.93
C LEU A 34 -6.33 5.99 6.98
N PHE A 35 -5.40 6.83 6.50
CA PHE A 35 -4.24 6.36 5.74
C PHE A 35 -3.34 5.47 6.60
N VAL A 36 -3.08 5.87 7.86
CA VAL A 36 -2.28 5.06 8.80
C VAL A 36 -2.97 3.72 9.09
N GLU A 37 -4.28 3.72 9.33
CA GLU A 37 -5.08 2.50 9.54
C GLU A 37 -5.14 1.61 8.30
N ALA A 38 -5.11 2.18 7.10
CA ALA A 38 -4.97 1.45 5.84
C ALA A 38 -3.53 0.99 5.55
N GLY A 39 -2.59 1.19 6.49
CA GLY A 39 -1.21 0.71 6.39
C GLY A 39 -0.21 1.70 5.79
N TYR A 40 -0.63 2.90 5.39
CA TYR A 40 0.21 3.94 4.79
C TYR A 40 0.72 4.94 5.84
N ARG A 41 1.62 4.47 6.71
CA ARG A 41 2.16 5.27 7.83
C ARG A 41 3.21 6.31 7.41
N SER A 42 3.81 6.16 6.24
CA SER A 42 4.85 7.05 5.71
C SER A 42 4.50 7.51 4.30
N SER A 43 4.82 8.77 3.99
CA SER A 43 4.69 9.31 2.62
C SER A 43 5.57 8.59 1.60
N THR A 44 6.61 7.87 2.06
CA THR A 44 7.47 7.02 1.21
C THR A 44 6.75 5.79 0.67
N LEU A 45 5.59 5.44 1.24
CA LEU A 45 4.73 4.34 0.77
C LEU A 45 3.59 4.85 -0.13
N ILE A 46 3.63 6.10 -0.55
CA ILE A 46 2.59 6.69 -1.40
C ILE A 46 3.22 7.05 -2.75
N SER A 47 2.74 6.42 -3.81
CA SER A 47 3.22 6.64 -5.18
C SER A 47 2.75 7.97 -5.78
N SER A 48 1.58 8.49 -5.34
CA SER A 48 0.97 9.71 -5.86
C SER A 48 0.38 10.58 -4.75
N LYS A 49 0.77 11.85 -4.71
CA LYS A 49 0.15 12.86 -3.84
C LYS A 49 -1.32 13.09 -4.18
N ASN A 50 -1.70 12.90 -5.43
CA ASN A 50 -3.07 13.07 -5.88
C ASN A 50 -3.98 12.04 -5.19
N ALA A 51 -3.53 10.80 -4.99
CA ALA A 51 -4.32 9.81 -4.24
C ALA A 51 -4.68 10.28 -2.82
N VAL A 52 -3.78 11.01 -2.16
CA VAL A 52 -4.04 11.61 -0.84
C VAL A 52 -5.06 12.73 -0.95
N MET A 53 -4.87 13.64 -1.91
CA MET A 53 -5.73 14.81 -2.08
C MET A 53 -7.16 14.43 -2.48
N PHE A 54 -7.34 13.60 -3.50
CA PHE A 54 -8.67 13.22 -3.99
C PHE A 54 -9.41 12.33 -2.99
N THR A 55 -8.70 11.45 -2.27
CA THR A 55 -9.30 10.71 -1.15
C THR A 55 -9.74 11.66 -0.03
N TYR A 56 -8.96 12.68 0.29
CA TYR A 56 -9.35 13.65 1.32
C TYR A 56 -10.62 14.41 0.91
N VAL A 57 -10.74 14.78 -0.38
CA VAL A 57 -11.98 15.36 -0.91
C VAL A 57 -13.17 14.40 -0.75
N LEU A 58 -13.02 13.12 -1.13
CA LEU A 58 -14.08 12.12 -0.93
C LEU A 58 -14.48 11.96 0.55
N TYR A 59 -13.50 11.96 1.46
CA TYR A 59 -13.78 11.92 2.89
C TYR A 59 -14.58 13.14 3.36
N LEU A 60 -14.22 14.34 2.90
CA LEU A 60 -14.95 15.57 3.22
C LEU A 60 -16.38 15.55 2.66
N MET A 61 -16.57 15.09 1.42
CA MET A 61 -17.89 14.94 0.81
C MET A 61 -18.75 13.95 1.61
N GLY A 62 -18.21 12.77 1.90
CA GLY A 62 -18.89 11.76 2.72
C GLY A 62 -19.29 12.31 4.09
N LYS A 63 -18.42 13.10 4.72
CA LYS A 63 -18.66 13.68 6.05
C LYS A 63 -19.67 14.83 6.06
N HIS A 64 -19.51 15.81 5.18
CA HIS A 64 -20.24 17.08 5.26
C HIS A 64 -21.43 17.15 4.32
N ASP A 65 -21.34 16.54 3.13
CA ASP A 65 -22.35 16.67 2.10
C ASP A 65 -23.34 15.49 2.19
N PHE A 66 -22.83 14.26 2.24
CA PHE A 66 -23.65 13.05 2.38
C PHE A 66 -23.97 12.67 3.82
N LYS A 67 -23.25 13.24 4.80
CA LYS A 67 -23.43 13.02 6.24
C LYS A 67 -23.41 11.54 6.63
N VAL A 68 -22.51 10.78 6.01
CA VAL A 68 -22.29 9.36 6.30
C VAL A 68 -21.90 9.18 7.77
N PRO A 69 -22.50 8.23 8.51
CA PRO A 69 -22.12 7.94 9.88
C PRO A 69 -20.61 7.65 10.01
N ALA A 70 -19.96 8.22 11.02
CA ALA A 70 -18.50 8.23 11.12
C ALA A 70 -17.84 6.84 11.03
N LEU A 71 -18.44 5.82 11.67
CA LEU A 71 -17.92 4.45 11.61
C LEU A 71 -17.92 3.89 10.18
N GLU A 72 -19.02 4.12 9.46
CA GLU A 72 -19.18 3.65 8.09
C GLU A 72 -18.28 4.43 7.11
N LEU A 73 -18.20 5.75 7.27
CA LEU A 73 -17.31 6.60 6.50
C LEU A 73 -15.84 6.18 6.66
N ASN A 74 -15.41 5.95 7.90
CA ASN A 74 -14.04 5.50 8.18
C ASN A 74 -13.76 4.14 7.53
N ARG A 75 -14.70 3.20 7.60
CA ARG A 75 -14.58 1.89 6.97
C ARG A 75 -14.45 1.99 5.45
N ILE A 76 -15.35 2.71 4.78
CA ILE A 76 -15.33 2.81 3.31
C ILE A 76 -14.13 3.57 2.79
N ILE A 77 -13.72 4.66 3.46
CA ILE A 77 -12.55 5.45 3.06
C ILE A 77 -11.25 4.66 3.26
N LYS A 78 -11.10 3.86 4.32
CA LYS A 78 -9.92 2.97 4.47
C LYS A 78 -9.80 1.97 3.33
N ARG A 79 -10.91 1.33 2.96
CA ARG A 79 -10.95 0.40 1.81
C ARG A 79 -10.62 1.13 0.51
N TRP A 80 -11.17 2.33 0.32
CA TRP A 80 -10.87 3.17 -0.85
C TRP A 80 -9.39 3.58 -0.92
N ILE A 81 -8.77 3.98 0.20
CA ILE A 81 -7.33 4.29 0.26
C ILE A 81 -6.53 3.09 -0.23
N PHE A 82 -6.82 1.91 0.30
CA PHE A 82 -6.09 0.70 -0.03
C PHE A 82 -6.20 0.35 -1.52
N VAL A 83 -7.41 0.38 -2.08
CA VAL A 83 -7.62 0.09 -3.52
C VAL A 83 -7.02 1.17 -4.42
N SER A 84 -7.39 2.44 -4.19
CA SER A 84 -7.01 3.55 -5.09
C SER A 84 -5.50 3.78 -5.16
N THR A 85 -4.78 3.55 -4.07
CA THR A 85 -3.32 3.69 -4.05
C THR A 85 -2.62 2.52 -4.73
N ILE A 86 -3.12 1.28 -4.60
CA ILE A 86 -2.53 0.08 -5.20
C ILE A 86 -2.79 0.05 -6.71
N THR A 87 -4.03 0.28 -7.13
CA THR A 87 -4.39 0.28 -8.57
C THR A 87 -3.95 1.55 -9.30
N GLY A 88 -3.30 2.50 -8.63
CA GLY A 88 -2.91 3.77 -9.23
C GLY A 88 -4.10 4.59 -9.75
N PHE A 89 -5.26 4.54 -9.08
CA PHE A 89 -6.50 5.19 -9.54
C PHE A 89 -6.30 6.69 -9.82
N TYR A 90 -5.41 7.35 -9.06
CA TYR A 90 -5.08 8.76 -9.21
C TYR A 90 -3.61 9.00 -9.65
N THR A 91 -3.04 8.16 -10.52
CA THR A 91 -1.67 8.33 -11.03
C THR A 91 -1.56 8.70 -12.50
N GLY A 92 -2.51 8.29 -13.35
CA GLY A 92 -2.45 8.49 -14.81
C GLY A 92 -3.25 9.71 -15.28
N SER A 93 -4.50 9.48 -15.68
CA SER A 93 -5.44 10.53 -16.12
C SER A 93 -6.22 11.09 -14.95
N VAL A 94 -5.50 11.59 -13.96
CA VAL A 94 -6.05 11.96 -12.64
C VAL A 94 -7.23 12.93 -12.76
N GLU A 95 -7.12 13.92 -13.64
CA GLU A 95 -8.20 14.88 -13.87
C GLU A 95 -9.44 14.19 -14.44
N SER A 96 -9.30 13.32 -15.44
CA SER A 96 -10.43 12.60 -16.04
C SER A 96 -11.07 11.58 -15.10
N ASP A 97 -10.28 10.83 -14.33
CA ASP A 97 -10.79 9.82 -13.39
C ASP A 97 -11.48 10.49 -12.19
N ALA A 98 -10.92 11.58 -11.66
CA ALA A 98 -11.54 12.36 -10.61
C ALA A 98 -12.80 13.09 -11.10
N GLU A 99 -12.76 13.68 -12.29
CA GLU A 99 -13.93 14.34 -12.90
C GLU A 99 -15.07 13.35 -13.14
N ALA A 100 -14.79 12.16 -13.67
CA ALA A 100 -15.79 11.12 -13.87
C ALA A 100 -16.38 10.69 -12.53
N GLN A 101 -15.54 10.43 -11.52
CA GLN A 101 -16.00 10.08 -10.19
C GLN A 101 -16.89 11.17 -9.58
N TYR A 102 -16.50 12.44 -9.71
CA TYR A 102 -17.30 13.55 -9.20
C TYR A 102 -18.56 13.81 -10.00
N ALA A 103 -18.58 13.49 -11.29
CA ALA A 103 -19.79 13.53 -12.10
C ALA A 103 -20.79 12.48 -11.61
N ASP A 104 -20.34 11.23 -11.37
CA ASP A 104 -21.18 10.17 -10.83
C ASP A 104 -21.79 10.56 -9.47
N LEU A 105 -21.00 11.21 -8.61
CA LEU A 105 -21.45 11.64 -7.28
C LEU A 105 -22.52 12.75 -7.32
N ARG A 106 -22.77 13.43 -8.45
CA ARG A 106 -23.81 14.46 -8.55
C ARG A 106 -25.22 13.89 -8.48
N ASP A 107 -25.39 12.66 -8.95
CA ASP A 107 -26.67 11.94 -8.97
C ASP A 107 -26.91 11.13 -7.68
N ILE A 108 -25.97 11.20 -6.73
CA ILE A 108 -26.06 10.58 -5.40
C ILE A 108 -26.64 11.61 -4.43
N HIS A 109 -27.59 11.20 -3.60
CA HIS A 109 -28.31 12.12 -2.72
C HIS A 109 -28.40 11.64 -1.27
N SER A 110 -27.82 10.48 -0.94
CA SER A 110 -27.85 9.91 0.41
C SER A 110 -26.51 9.31 0.85
N ALA A 111 -26.36 9.12 2.16
CA ALA A 111 -25.21 8.43 2.76
C ALA A 111 -25.05 7.00 2.21
N ASP A 112 -26.14 6.24 2.14
CA ASP A 112 -26.14 4.85 1.70
C ASP A 112 -25.71 4.71 0.23
N GLU A 113 -26.22 5.58 -0.64
CA GLU A 113 -25.84 5.59 -2.07
C GLU A 113 -24.36 5.96 -2.25
N PHE A 114 -23.81 6.90 -1.47
CA PHE A 114 -22.38 7.24 -1.51
C PHE A 114 -21.51 6.04 -1.14
N VAL A 115 -21.87 5.33 -0.06
CA VAL A 115 -21.15 4.14 0.39
C VAL A 115 -21.26 3.01 -0.64
N GLN A 116 -22.45 2.78 -1.20
CA GLN A 116 -22.67 1.78 -2.25
C GLN A 116 -21.89 2.10 -3.53
N TYR A 117 -21.81 3.37 -3.91
CA TYR A 117 -21.00 3.81 -5.05
C TYR A 117 -19.53 3.42 -4.87
N LEU A 118 -18.94 3.78 -3.73
CA LEU A 118 -17.54 3.43 -3.45
C LEU A 118 -17.34 1.92 -3.36
N ASN A 119 -18.27 1.18 -2.74
CA ASN A 119 -18.21 -0.29 -2.70
C ASN A 119 -18.18 -0.91 -4.10
N ARG A 120 -19.09 -0.48 -4.99
CA ARG A 120 -19.14 -0.96 -6.38
C ARG A 120 -17.84 -0.63 -7.13
N THR A 121 -17.32 0.59 -6.95
CA THR A 121 -16.05 0.98 -7.58
C THR A 121 -14.88 0.15 -7.05
N ILE A 122 -14.87 -0.18 -5.75
CA ILE A 122 -13.88 -1.05 -5.13
C ILE A 122 -13.97 -2.47 -5.71
N GLU A 123 -15.16 -3.06 -5.73
CA GLU A 123 -15.41 -4.44 -6.18
C GLU A 123 -15.10 -4.64 -7.67
N THR A 124 -15.30 -3.61 -8.50
CA THR A 124 -14.95 -3.68 -9.94
C THR A 124 -13.44 -3.63 -10.18
N ARG A 125 -12.63 -3.21 -9.20
CA ARG A 125 -11.16 -3.13 -9.31
C ARG A 125 -10.45 -4.26 -8.59
N PHE A 126 -10.87 -4.58 -7.37
CA PHE A 126 -10.34 -5.69 -6.58
C PHE A 126 -11.18 -6.94 -6.82
N THR A 127 -11.16 -7.42 -8.06
CA THR A 127 -11.79 -8.68 -8.47
C THR A 127 -10.88 -9.86 -8.15
N GLU A 128 -11.41 -11.08 -8.19
CA GLU A 128 -10.58 -12.30 -8.09
C GLU A 128 -9.50 -12.32 -9.19
N ASP A 129 -9.88 -11.98 -10.43
CA ASP A 129 -8.96 -11.88 -11.58
C ASP A 129 -7.83 -10.86 -11.35
N TYR A 130 -8.13 -9.73 -10.69
CA TYR A 130 -7.12 -8.76 -10.32
C TYR A 130 -6.06 -9.37 -9.40
N PHE A 131 -6.47 -10.13 -8.38
CA PHE A 131 -5.54 -10.75 -7.44
C PHE A 131 -4.79 -11.95 -8.04
N THR A 132 -5.42 -12.73 -8.92
CA THR A 132 -4.80 -13.94 -9.49
C THR A 132 -3.90 -13.65 -10.68
N HIS A 133 -4.13 -12.56 -11.42
CA HIS A 133 -3.40 -12.26 -12.66
C HIS A 133 -2.79 -10.84 -12.67
N ASN A 134 -3.61 -9.80 -12.56
CA ASN A 134 -3.14 -8.43 -12.80
C ASN A 134 -2.12 -7.96 -11.76
N LEU A 135 -2.38 -8.20 -10.46
CA LEU A 135 -1.49 -7.79 -9.39
C LEU A 135 -0.15 -8.56 -9.39
N PRO A 136 -0.11 -9.89 -9.59
CA PRO A 136 1.15 -10.59 -9.86
C PRO A 136 1.95 -10.00 -11.04
N ASP A 137 1.28 -9.60 -12.12
CA ASP A 137 1.93 -8.96 -13.26
C ASP A 137 2.45 -7.55 -12.92
N GLU A 138 1.69 -6.75 -12.16
CA GLU A 138 2.15 -5.45 -11.64
C GLU A 138 3.36 -5.57 -10.71
N LEU A 139 3.49 -6.70 -10.00
CA LEU A 139 4.65 -7.06 -9.17
C LEU A 139 5.84 -7.59 -10.01
N ASN A 140 5.65 -7.86 -11.30
CA ASN A 140 6.73 -8.18 -12.24
C ASN A 140 7.40 -6.89 -12.77
N SER A 141 8.02 -6.15 -11.86
CA SER A 141 8.68 -4.88 -12.17
C SER A 141 9.97 -4.71 -11.38
N SER A 142 10.86 -3.87 -11.91
CA SER A 142 12.08 -3.43 -11.23
C SER A 142 12.02 -1.95 -10.82
N SER A 143 10.84 -1.33 -10.88
CA SER A 143 10.65 0.09 -10.53
C SER A 143 10.88 0.33 -9.04
N SER A 144 11.58 1.42 -8.71
CA SER A 144 11.69 1.92 -7.33
C SER A 144 10.39 2.51 -6.82
N GLN A 145 9.55 3.05 -7.72
CA GLN A 145 8.23 3.59 -7.44
C GLN A 145 7.18 2.61 -7.98
N SER A 146 6.72 1.69 -7.14
CA SER A 146 5.70 0.71 -7.51
C SER A 146 4.52 0.77 -6.54
N PRO A 147 3.32 1.13 -7.02
CA PRO A 147 2.08 1.03 -6.25
C PRO A 147 1.87 -0.35 -5.63
N ALA A 148 2.08 -1.42 -6.39
CA ALA A 148 1.94 -2.79 -5.92
C ALA A 148 2.93 -3.14 -4.79
N TRP A 149 4.20 -2.70 -4.90
CA TRP A 149 5.17 -2.86 -3.80
C TRP A 149 4.72 -2.10 -2.54
N PHE A 150 4.27 -0.85 -2.68
CA PHE A 150 3.80 -0.08 -1.53
C PHE A 150 2.54 -0.67 -0.92
N GLY A 151 1.63 -1.21 -1.73
CA GLY A 151 0.48 -1.99 -1.31
C GLY A 151 0.85 -3.21 -0.48
N TYR A 152 1.86 -3.97 -0.92
CA TYR A 152 2.38 -5.10 -0.17
C TYR A 152 2.93 -4.69 1.21
N ILE A 153 3.62 -3.54 1.28
CA ILE A 153 4.13 -3.01 2.56
C ILE A 153 2.99 -2.47 3.45
N ALA A 154 1.98 -1.84 2.86
CA ALA A 154 0.79 -1.42 3.58
C ALA A 154 0.04 -2.65 4.15
N ALA A 155 -0.03 -3.75 3.40
CA ALA A 155 -0.62 -5.01 3.84
C ALA A 155 0.06 -5.56 5.09
N PHE A 156 1.40 -5.50 5.18
CA PHE A 156 2.13 -5.87 6.40
C PHE A 156 1.68 -5.05 7.61
N ASN A 157 1.53 -3.73 7.42
CA ASN A 157 1.14 -2.83 8.49
C ASN A 157 -0.30 -3.09 8.95
N VAL A 158 -1.22 -3.36 8.03
CA VAL A 158 -2.62 -3.74 8.33
C VAL A 158 -2.67 -5.08 9.07
N LEU A 159 -1.92 -6.08 8.61
CA LEU A 159 -1.91 -7.42 9.19
C LEU A 159 -1.14 -7.47 10.52
N GLY A 160 -0.25 -6.51 10.78
CA GLY A 160 0.63 -6.48 11.94
C GLY A 160 1.81 -7.44 11.80
N TYR A 161 2.23 -7.74 10.57
CA TYR A 161 3.30 -8.70 10.31
C TYR A 161 4.69 -8.12 10.60
N PRO A 162 5.61 -8.94 11.13
CA PRO A 162 6.98 -8.54 11.33
C PRO A 162 7.78 -8.56 10.02
N MET A 163 8.88 -7.83 10.02
CA MET A 163 9.90 -7.95 8.96
C MET A 163 10.49 -9.35 8.90
N LEU A 164 11.11 -9.70 7.77
CA LEU A 164 11.70 -11.03 7.58
C LEU A 164 12.67 -11.40 8.72
N PHE A 165 12.37 -12.54 9.35
CA PHE A 165 13.08 -13.10 10.51
C PHE A 165 13.15 -12.19 11.75
N SER A 166 12.31 -11.16 11.82
CA SER A 166 12.12 -10.30 12.99
C SER A 166 10.88 -10.71 13.78
N THR A 167 10.82 -10.29 15.03
CA THR A 167 9.63 -10.39 15.89
C THR A 167 8.91 -9.05 16.00
N THR A 168 9.50 -7.97 15.49
CA THR A 168 8.94 -6.62 15.59
C THR A 168 8.07 -6.32 14.36
N PRO A 169 6.79 -5.94 14.55
CA PRO A 169 5.93 -5.50 13.46
C PRO A 169 6.55 -4.38 12.63
N LEU A 170 6.46 -4.49 11.30
CA LEU A 170 7.08 -3.53 10.37
C LEU A 170 6.60 -2.09 10.62
N ILE A 171 5.34 -1.92 11.02
CA ILE A 171 4.73 -0.60 11.26
C ILE A 171 5.49 0.27 12.26
N HIS A 172 6.22 -0.33 13.22
CA HIS A 172 7.00 0.42 14.21
C HIS A 172 8.18 1.17 13.58
N TYR A 173 8.69 0.69 12.44
CA TYR A 173 9.82 1.29 11.73
C TYR A 173 9.42 2.43 10.79
N PHE A 174 8.15 2.85 10.81
CA PHE A 174 7.66 4.06 10.14
C PHE A 174 7.21 5.15 11.14
N GLY A 175 7.47 4.96 12.43
CA GLY A 175 7.13 5.91 13.50
C GLY A 175 8.28 6.83 13.93
N PRO A 176 8.10 7.61 15.01
CA PRO A 176 9.18 8.38 15.61
C PRO A 176 10.40 7.50 15.92
N GLY A 177 11.60 7.95 15.53
CA GLY A 177 12.84 7.17 15.68
C GLY A 177 13.15 6.22 14.52
N ALA A 178 12.30 6.19 13.47
CA ALA A 178 12.54 5.42 12.25
C ALA A 178 13.76 5.88 11.42
N SER A 179 14.25 7.09 11.65
CA SER A 179 15.38 7.68 10.91
C SER A 179 16.30 8.52 11.80
N GLY A 180 17.58 8.52 11.45
CA GLY A 180 18.65 9.32 12.07
C GLY A 180 19.78 9.54 11.05
N THR A 181 21.04 9.30 11.43
CA THR A 181 22.16 9.25 10.46
C THR A 181 22.04 8.07 9.48
N LYS A 182 21.24 7.06 9.82
CA LYS A 182 20.86 5.92 8.98
C LYS A 182 19.36 5.65 9.15
N ASN A 183 18.75 4.96 8.18
CA ASN A 183 17.39 4.46 8.33
C ASN A 183 17.36 3.28 9.30
N ALA A 184 16.27 3.13 10.05
CA ALA A 184 16.11 2.00 10.97
C ALA A 184 15.90 0.65 10.23
N ILE A 185 15.47 0.73 8.97
CA ILE A 185 15.26 -0.42 8.08
C ILE A 185 15.83 -0.14 6.70
N ASP A 186 16.27 -1.19 6.03
CA ASP A 186 16.76 -1.16 4.67
C ASP A 186 15.95 -2.11 3.78
N LYS A 187 15.70 -1.69 2.54
CA LYS A 187 15.18 -2.56 1.49
C LYS A 187 16.33 -3.44 1.00
N HIS A 188 16.21 -4.74 1.17
CA HIS A 188 17.25 -5.73 0.89
C HIS A 188 16.77 -6.80 -0.07
N HIS A 189 17.69 -7.38 -0.84
CA HIS A 189 17.41 -8.48 -1.77
C HIS A 189 17.42 -9.82 -1.02
N ILE A 190 16.35 -10.60 -1.11
CA ILE A 190 16.26 -11.94 -0.53
C ILE A 190 17.31 -12.85 -1.15
N PHE A 191 17.48 -12.79 -2.46
CA PHE A 191 18.64 -13.33 -3.17
C PHE A 191 19.61 -12.17 -3.40
N PRO A 192 20.71 -12.06 -2.61
CA PRO A 192 21.57 -10.88 -2.68
C PRO A 192 22.18 -10.67 -4.06
N LYS A 193 22.35 -9.40 -4.45
CA LYS A 193 22.86 -9.03 -5.78
C LYS A 193 24.17 -9.69 -6.16
N HIS A 194 25.12 -9.75 -5.23
CA HIS A 194 26.42 -10.38 -5.46
C HIS A 194 26.33 -11.91 -5.54
N TYR A 195 25.36 -12.53 -4.87
CA TYR A 195 25.08 -13.95 -5.07
C TYR A 195 24.51 -14.21 -6.47
N LEU A 196 23.55 -13.40 -6.92
CA LEU A 196 22.96 -13.50 -8.26
C LEU A 196 24.01 -13.34 -9.37
N GLU A 197 24.97 -12.43 -9.22
CA GLU A 197 26.10 -12.29 -10.16
C GLU A 197 26.93 -13.56 -10.27
N LYS A 198 27.24 -14.20 -9.14
CA LYS A 198 28.06 -15.43 -9.10
C LYS A 198 27.40 -16.60 -9.81
N ILE A 199 26.07 -16.65 -9.84
CA ILE A 199 25.29 -17.67 -10.56
C ILE A 199 24.91 -17.26 -11.99
N GLY A 200 25.48 -16.15 -12.50
CA GLY A 200 25.33 -15.73 -13.89
C GLY A 200 24.17 -14.76 -14.17
N ILE A 201 23.44 -14.30 -13.16
CA ILE A 201 22.32 -13.37 -13.30
C ILE A 201 22.83 -11.95 -13.06
N THR A 202 23.22 -11.27 -14.12
CA THR A 202 23.92 -9.97 -14.03
C THR A 202 23.06 -8.76 -14.40
N ALA A 203 22.00 -8.96 -15.19
CA ALA A 203 21.11 -7.90 -15.63
C ALA A 203 20.43 -7.20 -14.44
N GLU A 204 20.51 -5.86 -14.40
CA GLU A 204 19.93 -5.08 -13.29
C GLU A 204 18.40 -5.24 -13.18
N ARG A 205 17.72 -5.33 -14.34
CA ARG A 205 16.27 -5.55 -14.39
C ARG A 205 15.87 -6.85 -13.69
N ASP A 206 16.66 -7.90 -13.84
CA ASP A 206 16.35 -9.22 -13.28
C ASP A 206 16.71 -9.28 -11.80
N ARG A 207 17.80 -8.64 -11.38
CA ARG A 207 18.21 -8.61 -9.96
C ARG A 207 17.36 -7.69 -9.10
N ASN A 208 16.86 -6.58 -9.65
CA ASN A 208 16.07 -5.56 -8.93
C ASN A 208 14.57 -5.82 -8.98
N GLN A 209 14.14 -7.08 -9.12
CA GLN A 209 12.73 -7.43 -9.15
C GLN A 209 12.04 -7.15 -7.81
N ILE A 210 10.81 -6.61 -7.85
CA ILE A 210 10.00 -6.33 -6.64
C ILE A 210 9.90 -7.56 -5.74
N ALA A 211 9.61 -8.72 -6.34
CA ALA A 211 9.52 -9.98 -5.64
C ALA A 211 10.86 -10.50 -5.09
N ASN A 212 11.99 -9.85 -5.35
CA ASN A 212 13.25 -10.14 -4.66
C ASN A 212 13.47 -9.25 -3.42
N PHE A 213 12.61 -8.27 -3.13
CA PHE A 213 12.84 -7.37 -2.01
C PHE A 213 12.13 -7.76 -0.72
N THR A 214 12.74 -7.38 0.39
CA THR A 214 12.17 -7.39 1.74
C THR A 214 12.70 -6.19 2.53
N TYR A 215 12.09 -5.89 3.67
CA TYR A 215 12.70 -5.02 4.67
C TYR A 215 13.43 -5.83 5.73
N LEU A 216 14.59 -5.33 6.13
CA LEU A 216 15.39 -5.84 7.25
C LEU A 216 15.77 -4.68 8.16
N ASP A 217 15.95 -4.96 9.45
CA ASP A 217 16.69 -4.06 10.33
C ASP A 217 18.20 -4.16 10.08
N TYR A 218 18.94 -3.21 10.65
CA TYR A 218 20.39 -3.11 10.47
C TYR A 218 21.16 -4.38 10.87
N ALA A 219 20.77 -5.02 11.97
CA ALA A 219 21.47 -6.21 12.48
C ALA A 219 21.28 -7.40 11.53
N ARG A 220 20.07 -7.61 11.02
CA ARG A 220 19.74 -8.66 10.06
C ARG A 220 20.34 -8.39 8.68
N ASN A 221 20.36 -7.13 8.25
CA ASN A 221 21.02 -6.73 7.01
C ASN A 221 22.52 -7.08 7.03
N ILE A 222 23.20 -6.85 8.17
CA ILE A 222 24.60 -7.27 8.35
C ILE A 222 24.76 -8.79 8.41
N ASP A 223 23.90 -9.50 9.15
CA ASP A 223 23.98 -10.97 9.27
C ASP A 223 23.77 -11.65 7.91
N ILE A 224 22.79 -11.21 7.13
CA ILE A 224 22.49 -11.75 5.81
C ILE A 224 23.59 -11.34 4.82
N SER A 225 23.93 -10.05 4.74
CA SER A 225 24.96 -9.53 3.82
C SER A 225 24.74 -10.03 2.39
N ASP A 226 25.77 -10.56 1.73
CA ASP A 226 25.71 -11.11 0.37
C ASP A 226 25.59 -12.64 0.33
N ASN A 227 25.21 -13.26 1.46
CA ASN A 227 25.15 -14.72 1.55
C ASN A 227 23.99 -15.29 0.72
N PRO A 228 24.17 -16.45 0.08
CA PRO A 228 23.07 -17.12 -0.59
C PRO A 228 21.96 -17.50 0.40
N PRO A 229 20.69 -17.56 -0.04
CA PRO A 229 19.57 -18.04 0.77
C PRO A 229 19.86 -19.32 1.54
N SER A 230 20.43 -20.33 0.88
CA SER A 230 20.78 -21.61 1.50
C SER A 230 21.71 -21.49 2.71
N ALA A 231 22.56 -20.46 2.77
CA ALA A 231 23.49 -20.25 3.87
C ALA A 231 22.87 -19.47 5.04
N TYR A 232 22.12 -18.39 4.78
CA TYR A 232 21.53 -17.61 5.87
C TYR A 232 20.26 -18.26 6.43
N VAL A 233 19.47 -18.95 5.61
CA VAL A 233 18.24 -19.62 6.06
C VAL A 233 18.52 -20.68 7.11
N ALA A 234 19.58 -21.48 6.94
CA ALA A 234 19.98 -22.48 7.93
C ALA A 234 20.18 -21.86 9.32
N ARG A 235 20.82 -20.68 9.40
CA ARG A 235 21.02 -19.97 10.67
C ARG A 235 19.71 -19.47 11.28
N TYR A 236 18.78 -19.00 10.45
CA TYR A 236 17.49 -18.52 10.96
C TYR A 236 16.53 -19.66 11.33
N ARG A 237 16.60 -20.82 10.68
CA ARG A 237 15.91 -22.04 11.15
C ARG A 237 16.41 -22.47 12.53
N GLU A 238 17.72 -22.46 12.74
CA GLU A 238 18.30 -22.76 14.06
C GLU A 238 17.87 -21.75 15.13
N LYS A 239 17.87 -20.45 14.81
CA LYS A 239 17.48 -19.37 15.74
C LYS A 239 15.99 -19.34 16.08
N LEU A 240 15.12 -19.59 15.09
CA LEU A 240 13.66 -19.43 15.23
C LEU A 240 12.93 -20.75 15.52
N GLY A 241 13.58 -21.88 15.28
CA GLY A 241 12.91 -23.18 15.15
C GLY A 241 12.09 -23.28 13.85
N GLU A 242 11.73 -24.51 13.48
CA GLU A 242 11.00 -24.77 12.22
C GLU A 242 9.64 -24.07 12.17
N GLU A 243 8.89 -24.07 13.28
CA GLU A 243 7.59 -23.38 13.34
C GLU A 243 7.73 -21.86 13.18
N GLY A 244 8.69 -21.26 13.87
CA GLY A 244 8.95 -19.82 13.78
C GLY A 244 9.44 -19.40 12.40
N TYR A 245 10.30 -20.23 11.79
CA TYR A 245 10.76 -20.03 10.41
C TYR A 245 9.60 -20.15 9.40
N ALA A 246 8.79 -21.20 9.50
CA ALA A 246 7.64 -21.41 8.61
C ALA A 246 6.63 -20.25 8.71
N LEU A 247 6.38 -19.76 9.94
CA LEU A 247 5.54 -18.59 10.17
C LEU A 247 6.14 -17.34 9.53
N ALA A 248 7.44 -17.09 9.72
CA ALA A 248 8.14 -15.95 9.12
C ALA A 248 8.06 -15.98 7.59
N CYS A 249 8.25 -17.16 6.97
CA CYS A 249 8.11 -17.35 5.52
C CYS A 249 6.69 -17.07 5.04
N LYS A 250 5.67 -17.65 5.71
CA LYS A 250 4.26 -17.42 5.37
C LYS A 250 3.88 -15.94 5.45
N GLN A 251 4.29 -15.25 6.51
CA GLN A 251 4.03 -13.82 6.69
C GLN A 251 4.77 -12.94 5.68
N ASN A 252 5.93 -13.40 5.17
CA ASN A 252 6.76 -12.65 4.23
C ASN A 252 6.60 -13.06 2.76
N ALA A 253 5.50 -13.77 2.43
CA ALA A 253 5.20 -14.28 1.10
C ALA A 253 6.36 -15.11 0.51
N LEU A 254 7.06 -15.88 1.34
CA LEU A 254 8.16 -16.73 0.87
C LEU A 254 7.62 -18.12 0.55
N PRO A 255 7.87 -18.65 -0.67
CA PRO A 255 7.57 -20.03 -0.99
C PRO A 255 8.29 -20.98 -0.03
N GLU A 256 7.68 -22.14 0.23
CA GLU A 256 8.33 -23.19 0.99
C GLU A 256 9.63 -23.63 0.28
N ASN A 257 10.70 -23.82 1.06
CA ASN A 257 12.02 -24.22 0.57
C ASN A 257 12.65 -23.28 -0.48
N PHE A 258 12.25 -21.99 -0.50
CA PHE A 258 12.77 -21.00 -1.44
C PHE A 258 14.29 -20.91 -1.45
N GLU A 259 14.97 -21.28 -0.35
CA GLU A 259 16.41 -21.20 -0.22
C GLU A 259 17.19 -22.15 -1.13
N THR A 260 16.49 -23.12 -1.73
CA THR A 260 17.02 -24.08 -2.70
C THR A 260 16.41 -23.93 -4.09
N MET A 261 15.49 -22.98 -4.27
CA MET A 261 14.73 -22.79 -5.50
C MET A 261 15.54 -22.03 -6.55
N ASP A 262 15.25 -22.28 -7.83
CA ASP A 262 15.73 -21.39 -8.89
C ASP A 262 15.23 -19.96 -8.67
N TYR A 263 16.05 -18.97 -9.01
CA TYR A 263 15.73 -17.58 -8.75
C TYR A 263 14.48 -17.12 -9.50
N PHE A 264 14.30 -17.49 -10.76
CA PHE A 264 13.15 -17.05 -11.55
C PHE A 264 11.88 -17.78 -11.13
N GLU A 265 11.97 -19.07 -10.81
CA GLU A 265 10.87 -19.83 -10.20
C GLU A 265 10.43 -19.19 -8.86
N PHE A 266 11.38 -18.77 -8.03
CA PHE A 266 11.11 -18.06 -6.78
C PHE A 266 10.33 -16.76 -7.02
N LEU A 267 10.75 -15.95 -8.00
CA LEU A 267 10.08 -14.70 -8.32
C LEU A 267 8.63 -14.94 -8.73
N GLU A 268 8.38 -15.92 -9.60
CA GLU A 268 7.03 -16.25 -10.07
C GLU A 268 6.11 -16.66 -8.91
N LYS A 269 6.54 -17.61 -8.08
CA LYS A 269 5.74 -18.07 -6.93
C LYS A 269 5.53 -16.97 -5.89
N ARG A 270 6.56 -16.17 -5.61
CA ARG A 270 6.48 -15.11 -4.61
C ARG A 270 5.49 -14.01 -5.01
N ARG A 271 5.39 -13.64 -6.29
CA ARG A 271 4.42 -12.61 -6.74
C ARG A 271 2.98 -13.02 -6.41
N ILE A 272 2.64 -14.30 -6.61
CA ILE A 272 1.32 -14.85 -6.27
C ILE A 272 1.09 -14.75 -4.75
N LEU A 273 2.06 -15.18 -3.93
CA LEU A 273 1.95 -15.10 -2.48
C LEU A 273 1.87 -13.64 -1.98
N MET A 274 2.56 -12.71 -2.62
CA MET A 274 2.48 -11.29 -2.28
C MET A 274 1.09 -10.71 -2.58
N ALA A 275 0.48 -11.11 -3.70
CA ALA A 275 -0.90 -10.73 -4.04
C ALA A 275 -1.89 -11.26 -2.99
N GLU A 276 -1.71 -12.50 -2.53
CA GLU A 276 -2.52 -13.07 -1.44
C GLU A 276 -2.41 -12.30 -0.12
N ILE A 277 -1.21 -11.83 0.24
CA ILE A 277 -1.02 -11.00 1.44
C ILE A 277 -1.77 -9.67 1.31
N ILE A 278 -1.76 -9.06 0.13
CA ILE A 278 -2.53 -7.83 -0.15
C ILE A 278 -4.03 -8.11 -0.04
N ARG A 279 -4.51 -9.23 -0.58
CA ARG A 279 -5.92 -9.66 -0.47
C ARG A 279 -6.35 -9.83 0.98
N LEU A 280 -5.56 -10.57 1.78
CA LEU A 280 -5.83 -10.78 3.21
C LEU A 280 -5.90 -9.47 3.99
N ALA A 281 -5.02 -8.50 3.69
CA ALA A 281 -5.07 -7.19 4.32
C ALA A 281 -6.34 -6.42 3.94
N PHE A 282 -6.74 -6.46 2.67
CA PHE A 282 -7.97 -5.83 2.20
C PHE A 282 -9.24 -6.43 2.86
N GLU A 283 -9.28 -7.75 3.04
CA GLU A 283 -10.34 -8.44 3.77
C GLU A 283 -10.38 -8.00 5.24
N LYS A 284 -9.22 -7.87 5.90
CA LYS A 284 -9.13 -7.39 7.28
C LYS A 284 -9.64 -5.95 7.43
N LEU A 285 -9.42 -5.08 6.44
CA LEU A 285 -9.97 -3.71 6.42
C LEU A 285 -11.49 -3.68 6.20
N SER A 286 -12.07 -4.79 5.73
CA SER A 286 -13.49 -4.91 5.43
C SER A 286 -14.31 -5.43 6.62
N GLN A 287 -13.64 -5.88 7.70
CA GLN A 287 -14.23 -6.31 8.98
C GLN A 287 -14.42 -5.11 9.92
#